data_AF-A0A9D8LK08-F1
#
_entry.id   AF-A0A9D8LK08-F1
#
_cell.length_a   1.000
_cell.length_b   1.000
_cell.length_c   1.000
_cell.angle_alpha   90.00
_cell.angle_beta   90.00
_cell.angle_gamma   90.00
#
_symmetry.space_group_name_H-M   'P 1'
#
loop_
_entity.id
_entity.type
_entity.pdbx_description
1 polymer ?
#
loop_
_entity_poly.entity_id
_entity_poly.type
_entity_poly.pdbx_seq_one_letter_code
_entity_poly.pdbx_strand_id
1 'polypeptide(L)'
;MNMELPARPKPGSAIVRPTIADCDIHPCLAKPSDILPYLPKRWQDHAMTYGMLPRHGYQSGPAYPKGQPDAARLDSWPPDGRPGSDLSFMQAQHLDANQVELGIMTVIAPAAGAAQNLDYSAALARALNEWQVAEWASKDSRLKASIVIPY
;
A
#
# COMPACT_ATOMS: atom_id res chain seq x y z
N MET A 1 -40.23 -20.50 26.20
CA MET A 1 -39.23 -20.64 27.28
C MET A 1 -38.13 -19.65 26.96
N ASN A 2 -38.03 -18.56 27.73
CA ASN A 2 -37.00 -17.53 27.50
C ASN A 2 -35.75 -17.91 28.28
N MET A 3 -34.62 -18.01 27.58
CA MET A 3 -33.31 -18.23 28.20
C MET A 3 -32.74 -16.87 28.61
N GLU A 4 -32.57 -16.64 29.91
CA GLU A 4 -31.77 -15.51 30.39
C GLU A 4 -30.30 -15.79 30.09
N LEU A 5 -29.68 -14.91 29.28
CA LEU A 5 -28.24 -14.94 29.07
C LEU A 5 -27.54 -14.38 30.32
N PRO A 6 -26.54 -15.08 30.89
CA PRO A 6 -25.83 -14.59 32.05
C PRO A 6 -25.13 -13.26 31.74
N ALA A 7 -25.26 -12.30 32.66
CA ALA A 7 -24.63 -10.99 32.52
C ALA A 7 -23.11 -11.15 32.43
N ARG A 8 -22.53 -10.72 31.30
CA ARG A 8 -21.08 -10.72 31.10
C ARG A 8 -20.46 -9.76 32.13
N PRO A 9 -19.41 -10.15 32.86
CA PRO A 9 -18.73 -9.25 33.79
C PRO A 9 -18.29 -8.00 33.02
N LYS A 10 -18.69 -6.82 33.50
CA LYS A 10 -18.16 -5.57 32.97
C LYS A 10 -16.67 -5.55 33.33
N PRO A 11 -15.75 -5.45 32.36
CA PRO A 11 -14.35 -5.25 32.68
C PRO A 11 -14.24 -4.00 33.57
N GLY A 12 -13.37 -4.06 34.59
CA GLY A 12 -13.07 -2.90 35.41
C GLY A 12 -12.63 -1.72 34.54
N SER A 13 -12.86 -0.50 35.02
CA SER A 13 -12.45 0.72 34.33
C SER A 13 -10.93 0.73 34.12
N ALA A 14 -10.48 0.30 32.95
CA ALA A 14 -9.09 0.45 32.52
C ALA A 14 -8.91 1.87 31.98
N ILE A 15 -7.80 2.51 32.33
CA ILE A 15 -7.40 3.76 31.69
C ILE A 15 -6.99 3.40 30.25
N VAL A 16 -7.90 3.61 29.31
CA VAL A 16 -7.64 3.45 27.88
C VAL A 16 -7.10 4.78 27.37
N ARG A 17 -5.86 4.78 26.87
CA ARG A 17 -5.37 5.91 26.07
C ARG A 17 -5.86 5.69 24.63
N PRO A 18 -6.60 6.64 24.04
CA PRO A 18 -7.00 6.50 22.64
C PRO A 18 -5.76 6.50 21.74
N THR A 19 -5.68 5.50 20.86
CA THR A 19 -4.64 5.35 19.84
C THR A 19 -5.25 5.51 18.45
N ILE A 20 -4.47 5.94 17.47
CA ILE A 20 -4.95 6.05 16.09
C ILE A 20 -4.58 4.78 15.31
N ALA A 21 -5.59 4.18 14.68
CA ALA A 21 -5.42 3.17 13.65
C ALA A 21 -5.79 3.80 12.30
N ASP A 22 -4.82 3.94 11.41
CA ASP A 22 -5.05 4.37 10.03
C ASP A 22 -5.26 3.15 9.14
N CYS A 23 -6.43 3.07 8.51
CA CYS A 23 -6.83 1.94 7.70
C CYS A 23 -6.44 2.08 6.22
N ASP A 24 -5.84 3.19 5.80
CA ASP A 24 -5.58 3.45 4.38
C ASP A 24 -4.32 4.29 4.12
N ILE A 25 -3.16 3.64 4.24
CA ILE A 25 -1.85 4.23 3.95
C ILE A 25 -1.38 3.75 2.57
N HIS A 26 -0.98 4.66 1.69
CA HIS A 26 -0.54 4.30 0.35
C HIS A 26 0.98 4.40 0.18
N PRO A 27 1.76 3.34 0.49
CA PRO A 27 3.14 3.29 0.06
C PRO A 27 3.19 3.14 -1.47
N CYS A 28 4.20 3.76 -2.10
CA CYS A 28 4.44 3.64 -3.53
C CYS A 28 5.91 3.38 -3.83
N LEU A 29 6.19 2.87 -5.03
CA LEU A 29 7.57 2.72 -5.49
C LEU A 29 8.16 4.10 -5.79
N ALA A 30 9.40 4.36 -5.36
CA ALA A 30 10.10 5.59 -5.71
C ALA A 30 10.36 5.65 -7.23
N LYS A 31 10.75 4.51 -7.82
CA LYS A 31 10.95 4.33 -9.25
C LYS A 31 10.25 3.05 -9.72
N PRO A 32 9.76 3.00 -10.97
CA PRO A 32 9.19 1.76 -11.53
C PRO A 32 10.15 0.57 -11.48
N SER A 33 11.46 0.79 -11.52
CA SER A 33 12.49 -0.25 -11.43
C SER A 33 12.58 -0.93 -10.08
N ASP A 34 12.06 -0.34 -9.01
CA ASP A 34 12.24 -0.83 -7.64
C ASP A 34 11.49 -2.14 -7.38
N ILE A 35 10.54 -2.49 -8.26
CA ILE A 35 9.83 -3.78 -8.21
C ILE A 35 10.62 -4.92 -8.85
N LEU A 36 11.61 -4.62 -9.70
CA LEU A 36 12.33 -5.64 -10.49
C LEU A 36 13.02 -6.71 -9.62
N PRO A 37 13.66 -6.39 -8.49
CA PRO A 37 14.26 -7.41 -7.61
C PRO A 37 13.26 -8.45 -7.09
N TYR A 38 11.98 -8.09 -7.03
CA TYR A 38 10.89 -8.93 -6.52
C TYR A 38 10.17 -9.72 -7.63
N LEU A 39 10.53 -9.48 -8.91
CA LEU A 39 9.97 -10.17 -10.06
C LEU A 39 10.89 -11.30 -10.54
N PRO A 40 10.34 -12.48 -10.91
CA PRO A 40 11.09 -13.48 -11.67
C PRO A 40 11.63 -12.90 -12.99
N LYS A 41 12.80 -13.37 -13.44
CA LYS A 41 13.49 -12.84 -14.62
C LYS A 41 12.60 -12.72 -15.87
N ARG A 42 11.80 -13.74 -16.19
CA ARG A 42 10.85 -13.71 -17.33
C ARG A 42 9.89 -12.51 -17.29
N TRP A 43 9.51 -12.08 -16.08
CA TRP A 43 8.57 -10.98 -15.87
C TRP A 43 9.24 -9.62 -15.83
N GLN A 44 10.50 -9.56 -15.42
CA GLN A 44 11.34 -8.39 -15.66
C GLN A 44 11.46 -8.13 -17.17
N ASP A 45 11.77 -9.17 -17.96
CA ASP A 45 11.91 -9.07 -19.42
C ASP A 45 10.58 -8.67 -20.09
N HIS A 46 9.47 -9.25 -19.65
CA HIS A 46 8.13 -8.86 -20.09
C HIS A 46 7.84 -7.38 -19.78
N ALA A 47 8.08 -6.94 -18.55
CA ALA A 47 7.83 -5.56 -18.14
C ALA A 47 8.67 -4.56 -18.94
N MET A 48 9.94 -4.88 -19.22
CA MET A 48 10.84 -4.05 -20.02
C MET A 48 10.44 -3.99 -21.50
N THR A 49 9.87 -5.07 -22.04
CA THR A 49 9.46 -5.17 -23.45
C THR A 49 8.08 -4.56 -23.70
N TYR A 50 7.12 -4.81 -22.81
CA TYR A 50 5.70 -4.52 -23.04
C TYR A 50 5.10 -3.53 -22.03
N GLY A 51 5.76 -3.28 -20.90
CA GLY A 51 5.17 -2.50 -19.80
C GLY A 51 4.02 -3.25 -19.11
N MET A 52 3.04 -2.49 -18.58
CA MET A 52 1.93 -3.05 -17.80
C MET A 52 0.76 -3.57 -18.64
N LEU A 53 0.56 -3.03 -19.85
CA LEU A 53 -0.62 -3.26 -20.71
C LEU A 53 -1.94 -3.33 -19.91
N PRO A 54 -2.53 -2.16 -19.54
CA PRO A 54 -3.70 -2.14 -18.71
C PRO A 54 -4.97 -2.64 -19.43
N ARG A 55 -5.96 -3.15 -18.67
CA ARG A 55 -7.29 -3.54 -19.16
C ARG A 55 -8.21 -2.36 -19.54
N HIS A 56 -7.63 -1.22 -19.92
CA HIS A 56 -8.38 -0.04 -20.34
C HIS A 56 -7.75 0.59 -21.59
N GLY A 57 -8.55 1.34 -22.35
CA GLY A 57 -8.09 1.98 -23.60
C GLY A 57 -7.09 3.13 -23.41
N TYR A 58 -6.89 3.61 -22.19
CA TYR A 58 -5.91 4.67 -21.91
C TYR A 58 -4.49 4.10 -21.92
N GLN A 59 -3.62 4.69 -22.73
CA GLN A 59 -2.20 4.32 -22.78
C GLN A 59 -1.42 4.85 -21.56
N SER A 60 -1.85 5.98 -21.00
CA SER A 60 -1.24 6.59 -19.82
C SER A 60 -2.22 7.51 -19.09
N GLY A 61 -1.97 7.71 -17.79
CA GLY A 61 -2.73 8.65 -16.96
C GLY A 61 -4.08 8.09 -16.48
N PRO A 62 -4.68 8.74 -15.46
CA PRO A 62 -5.98 8.33 -14.96
C PRO A 62 -7.09 8.71 -15.95
N ALA A 63 -8.16 7.91 -15.98
CA ALA A 63 -9.38 8.23 -16.74
C ALA A 63 -9.99 9.59 -16.32
N TYR A 64 -9.74 9.99 -15.07
CA TYR A 64 -10.16 11.26 -14.49
C TYR A 64 -8.92 12.04 -14.03
N PRO A 65 -8.53 13.11 -14.74
CA PRO A 65 -7.42 13.97 -14.34
C PRO A 65 -7.59 14.51 -12.93
N LYS A 66 -6.47 14.64 -12.21
CA LYS A 66 -6.45 15.22 -10.85
C LYS A 66 -5.99 16.68 -10.93
N GLY A 67 -6.57 17.53 -10.09
CA GLY A 67 -6.22 18.95 -10.02
C GLY A 67 -4.86 19.22 -9.35
N GLN A 68 -4.27 18.20 -8.72
CA GLN A 68 -2.93 18.21 -8.15
C GLN A 68 -2.19 16.93 -8.57
N PRO A 69 -0.86 16.98 -8.82
CA PRO A 69 -0.06 15.79 -9.08
C PRO A 69 -0.29 14.73 -7.99
N ASP A 70 -0.60 13.51 -8.40
CA ASP A 70 -0.94 12.37 -7.52
C ASP A 70 -2.07 12.60 -6.50
N ALA A 71 -2.89 13.65 -6.69
CA ALA A 71 -3.87 14.11 -5.71
C ALA A 71 -3.27 14.30 -4.31
N ALA A 72 -1.95 14.57 -4.25
CA ALA A 72 -1.18 14.58 -3.02
C ALA A 72 -1.14 15.97 -2.39
N ARG A 73 -0.83 16.02 -1.09
CA ARG A 73 -0.50 17.26 -0.39
C ARG A 73 0.80 17.86 -0.95
N LEU A 74 0.89 19.18 -1.01
CA LEU A 74 2.07 19.88 -1.55
C LEU A 74 3.36 19.60 -0.76
N ASP A 75 3.25 19.37 0.55
CA ASP A 75 4.38 19.08 1.44
C ASP A 75 4.69 17.58 1.56
N SER A 76 3.98 16.72 0.82
CA SER A 76 4.16 15.26 0.90
C SER A 76 5.19 14.69 -0.08
N TRP A 77 5.87 15.55 -0.84
CA TRP A 77 6.86 15.17 -1.84
C TRP A 77 8.25 15.06 -1.21
N PRO A 78 8.86 13.85 -1.13
CA PRO A 78 10.22 13.72 -0.64
C PRO A 78 11.23 14.28 -1.67
N PRO A 79 12.47 14.60 -1.26
CA PRO A 79 13.49 15.13 -2.17
C PRO A 79 13.75 14.24 -3.39
N ASP A 80 13.73 12.92 -3.19
CA ASP A 80 14.02 11.92 -4.22
C ASP A 80 12.86 10.91 -4.33
N GLY A 81 11.73 11.30 -4.92
CA GLY A 81 10.66 10.35 -5.21
C GLY A 81 9.26 10.96 -5.30
N ARG A 82 8.26 10.12 -5.01
CA ARG A 82 6.83 10.47 -5.00
C ARG A 82 6.27 10.42 -3.58
N PRO A 83 5.12 11.06 -3.31
CA PRO A 83 4.44 10.91 -2.03
C PRO A 83 4.19 9.45 -1.66
N GLY A 84 4.61 9.07 -0.45
CA GLY A 84 4.51 7.68 0.03
C GLY A 84 5.61 6.75 -0.48
N SER A 85 6.68 7.25 -1.11
CA SER A 85 7.80 6.40 -1.57
C SER A 85 8.98 6.28 -0.60
N ASP A 86 9.01 7.08 0.46
CA ASP A 86 10.08 7.08 1.45
C ASP A 86 9.53 6.78 2.85
N LEU A 87 10.05 5.74 3.48
CA LEU A 87 9.60 5.30 4.82
C LEU A 87 9.90 6.33 5.89
N SER A 88 11.09 6.93 5.89
CA SER A 88 11.48 7.91 6.91
C SER A 88 10.62 9.16 6.83
N PHE A 89 10.30 9.59 5.61
CA PHE A 89 9.39 10.70 5.34
C PHE A 89 7.98 10.38 5.81
N MET A 90 7.46 9.18 5.53
CA MET A 90 6.16 8.72 6.03
C MET A 90 6.11 8.66 7.56
N GLN A 91 7.17 8.17 8.20
CA GLN A 91 7.30 8.13 9.65
C GLN A 91 7.18 9.53 10.23
N ALA A 92 8.01 10.47 9.76
CA ALA A 92 8.02 11.84 10.27
C ALA A 92 6.72 12.62 9.97
N GLN A 93 6.26 12.60 8.72
CA GLN A 93 5.10 13.38 8.26
C GLN A 93 3.77 12.88 8.83
N HIS A 94 3.64 11.55 8.96
CA HIS A 94 2.35 10.92 9.20
C HIS A 94 2.31 10.09 10.47
N LEU A 95 3.17 9.08 10.58
CA LEU A 95 3.04 8.11 11.68
C LEU A 95 3.36 8.75 13.03
N ASP A 96 4.45 9.49 13.13
CA ASP A 96 4.91 10.13 14.36
C ASP A 96 4.09 11.39 14.66
N ALA A 97 3.90 12.24 13.66
CA ALA A 97 3.16 13.50 13.81
C ALA A 97 1.70 13.31 14.26
N ASN A 98 1.07 12.20 13.86
CA ASN A 98 -0.31 11.90 14.21
C ASN A 98 -0.44 10.78 15.26
N GLN A 99 0.65 10.28 15.84
CA GLN A 99 0.63 9.18 16.81
C GLN A 99 -0.17 7.97 16.30
N VAL A 100 0.12 7.56 15.06
CA VAL A 100 -0.45 6.34 14.45
C VAL A 100 0.22 5.15 15.11
N GLU A 101 -0.58 4.27 15.71
CA GLU A 101 -0.11 3.06 16.38
C GLU A 101 -0.26 1.81 15.50
N LEU A 102 -1.21 1.85 14.57
CA LEU A 102 -1.49 0.80 13.60
C LEU A 102 -1.78 1.43 12.24
N GLY A 103 -1.00 1.09 11.22
CA GLY A 103 -1.20 1.55 9.84
C GLY A 103 -1.42 0.38 8.89
N ILE A 104 -2.52 0.38 8.16
CA ILE A 104 -2.80 -0.59 7.11
C ILE A 104 -2.34 -0.02 5.78
N MET A 105 -1.41 -0.71 5.13
CA MET A 105 -0.87 -0.31 3.83
C MET A 105 -1.75 -0.86 2.70
N THR A 106 -2.14 0.03 1.79
CA THR A 106 -2.96 -0.22 0.60
C THR A 106 -2.21 0.25 -0.64
N VAL A 107 -1.50 -0.66 -1.32
CA VAL A 107 -0.78 -0.30 -2.55
C VAL A 107 -1.76 -0.09 -3.70
N ILE A 108 -1.79 1.14 -4.25
CA ILE A 108 -2.61 1.49 -5.41
C ILE A 108 -1.89 1.19 -6.73
N ALA A 109 -0.61 1.57 -6.82
CA ALA A 109 0.14 1.54 -8.07
C ALA A 109 1.54 0.93 -7.89
N PRO A 110 2.00 0.07 -8.84
CA PRO A 110 1.27 -0.42 -10.01
C PRO A 110 0.10 -1.34 -9.62
N ALA A 111 -1.04 -1.21 -10.31
CA ALA A 111 -2.23 -2.01 -10.03
C ALA A 111 -2.11 -3.39 -10.65
N ALA A 112 -1.81 -4.42 -9.84
CA ALA A 112 -1.61 -5.78 -10.34
C ALA A 112 -2.81 -6.32 -11.13
N GLY A 113 -4.04 -6.11 -10.65
CA GLY A 113 -5.26 -6.52 -11.36
C GLY A 113 -5.55 -5.75 -12.65
N ALA A 114 -4.83 -4.65 -12.92
CA ALA A 114 -4.97 -3.93 -14.19
C ALA A 114 -4.21 -4.63 -15.34
N ALA A 115 -3.25 -5.50 -15.06
CA ALA A 115 -2.47 -6.17 -16.11
C ALA A 115 -3.33 -7.12 -16.95
N GLN A 116 -3.26 -6.99 -18.27
CA GLN A 116 -3.99 -7.86 -19.20
C GLN A 116 -3.53 -9.32 -19.13
N ASN A 117 -2.22 -9.54 -19.01
CA ASN A 117 -1.64 -10.88 -18.85
C ASN A 117 -1.86 -11.37 -17.41
N LEU A 118 -2.66 -12.43 -17.25
CA LEU A 118 -3.05 -12.97 -15.94
C LEU A 118 -1.86 -13.51 -15.15
N ASP A 119 -0.90 -14.17 -15.81
CA ASP A 119 0.26 -14.70 -15.10
C ASP A 119 1.20 -13.57 -14.68
N TYR A 120 1.29 -12.49 -15.47
CA TYR A 120 2.04 -11.29 -15.08
C TYR A 120 1.36 -10.58 -13.92
N SER A 121 0.03 -10.47 -13.93
CA SER A 121 -0.78 -9.94 -12.83
C SER A 121 -0.48 -10.68 -11.53
N ALA A 122 -0.50 -12.02 -11.55
CA ALA A 122 -0.18 -12.84 -10.38
C ALA A 122 1.26 -12.65 -9.89
N ALA A 123 2.22 -12.57 -10.83
CA ALA A 123 3.62 -12.33 -10.47
C ALA A 123 3.84 -10.94 -9.87
N LEU A 124 3.18 -9.92 -10.40
CA LEU A 124 3.26 -8.56 -9.89
C LEU A 124 2.58 -8.41 -8.53
N ALA A 125 1.42 -9.03 -8.33
CA ALA A 125 0.76 -9.07 -7.02
C ALA A 125 1.67 -9.67 -5.95
N ARG A 126 2.30 -10.81 -6.26
CA ARG A 126 3.31 -11.42 -5.38
C ARG A 126 4.48 -10.47 -5.13
N ALA A 127 5.06 -9.89 -6.19
CA ALA A 127 6.20 -8.99 -6.06
C ALA A 127 5.89 -7.77 -5.17
N LEU A 128 4.69 -7.19 -5.29
CA LEU A 128 4.26 -6.06 -4.45
C LEU A 128 4.07 -6.47 -2.99
N ASN A 129 3.57 -7.68 -2.72
CA ASN A 129 3.47 -8.19 -1.36
C ASN A 129 4.84 -8.39 -0.71
N GLU A 130 5.80 -8.99 -1.44
CA GLU A 130 7.18 -9.16 -0.96
C GLU A 130 7.86 -7.80 -0.73
N TRP A 131 7.69 -6.86 -1.67
CA TRP A 131 8.21 -5.49 -1.54
C TRP A 131 7.62 -4.75 -0.34
N GLN A 132 6.30 -4.82 -0.12
CA GLN A 132 5.66 -4.21 1.06
C GLN A 132 6.25 -4.75 2.36
N VAL A 133 6.50 -6.06 2.43
CA VAL A 133 7.12 -6.66 3.62
C VAL A 133 8.55 -6.16 3.78
N ALA A 134 9.38 -6.32 2.76
CA ALA A 134 10.81 -6.05 2.82
C ALA A 134 11.14 -4.58 3.02
N GLU A 135 10.40 -3.68 2.37
CA GLU A 135 10.73 -2.25 2.35
C GLU A 135 9.99 -1.43 3.42
N TRP A 136 8.88 -1.95 3.96
CA TRP A 136 8.01 -1.22 4.88
C TRP A 136 7.69 -2.01 6.15
N ALA A 137 6.87 -3.06 6.07
CA ALA A 137 6.28 -3.69 7.25
C ALA A 137 7.31 -4.39 8.15
N SER A 138 8.44 -4.85 7.60
CA SER A 138 9.54 -5.40 8.40
C SER A 138 10.40 -4.32 9.07
N LYS A 139 10.31 -3.06 8.63
CA LYS A 139 11.11 -1.94 9.12
C LYS A 139 10.38 -1.06 10.13
N ASP A 140 9.05 -1.07 10.13
CA ASP A 140 8.24 -0.37 11.13
C ASP A 140 7.08 -1.26 11.63
N SER A 141 7.13 -1.61 12.91
CA SER A 141 6.15 -2.53 13.53
C SER A 141 4.71 -2.02 13.54
N ARG A 142 4.48 -0.72 13.36
CA ARG A 142 3.14 -0.11 13.25
C ARG A 142 2.45 -0.49 11.95
N LEU A 143 3.23 -0.75 10.89
CA LEU A 143 2.70 -0.99 9.55
C LEU A 143 2.30 -2.47 9.36
N LYS A 144 1.19 -2.68 8.65
CA LYS A 144 0.68 -3.99 8.22
C LYS A 144 0.31 -3.92 6.74
N ALA A 145 0.85 -4.83 5.95
CA ALA A 145 0.56 -4.90 4.52
C ALA A 145 -0.81 -5.54 4.29
N SER A 146 -1.70 -4.85 3.56
CA SER A 146 -2.81 -5.53 2.91
C SER A 146 -2.27 -6.39 1.76
N ILE A 147 -2.93 -7.52 1.51
CA ILE A 147 -2.49 -8.47 0.49
C ILE A 147 -3.04 -8.02 -0.86
N VAL A 148 -2.13 -7.66 -1.76
CA VAL A 148 -2.45 -7.46 -3.18
C VAL A 148 -2.77 -8.81 -3.80
N ILE A 149 -3.91 -8.91 -4.45
CA ILE A 149 -4.37 -10.10 -5.18
C ILE A 149 -4.52 -9.79 -6.67
N PRO A 150 -4.23 -10.76 -7.56
CA PRO A 150 -4.59 -10.65 -8.97
C PRO A 150 -6.11 -10.87 -9.13
N TYR A 151 -6.74 -10.11 -10.04
CA TYR A 151 -8.15 -10.24 -10.41
C TYR A 151 -8.38 -9.91 -11.89
#